data_AF-A0AAV8YPV8-F1
#
_entry.id   AF-A0AAV8YPV8-F1
#
_cell.length_a   1.000
_cell.length_b   1.000
_cell.length_c   1.000
_cell.angle_alpha   90.00
_cell.angle_beta   90.00
_cell.angle_gamma   90.00
#
_symmetry.space_group_name_H-M   'P 1'
#
loop_
_entity.id
_entity.type
_entity.pdbx_description
1 polymer ?
#
loop_
_entity_poly.entity_id
_entity_poly.type
_entity_poly.pdbx_seq_one_letter_code
_entity_poly.pdbx_strand_id
1 'polypeptide(L)'
;MQQKFEETSGNLRGMELKLIENGSNLLEETSGKLENLDKKLLENYTTLEKKIMENSSCLQKQIGEYVDGKFEEIENKLVTVEEFQNKFLEVERKIATLSLGSGEQQQVVNTALKSPGSDIDRLSKPELSSPVEISKIRMKPPQFDGKSSWVNYLRQFEAAARANGWSLAEKATALTLALRGDATDILQTLSLEQQDDYHQLVKHLEMRYGQSHLEHVYHSQLKNRCQKK
;
A
#
# COMPACT_ATOMS: atom_id res chain seq x y z
N MET A 1 85.98 -40.64 -33.08
CA MET A 1 84.66 -40.96 -32.49
C MET A 1 84.41 -40.19 -31.19
N GLN A 2 85.38 -40.15 -30.28
CA GLN A 2 85.24 -39.48 -28.97
C GLN A 2 84.90 -37.98 -29.04
N GLN A 3 85.58 -37.22 -29.90
CA GLN A 3 85.36 -35.77 -30.04
C GLN A 3 83.94 -35.40 -30.50
N LYS A 4 83.36 -36.15 -31.44
CA LYS A 4 81.97 -35.96 -31.88
C LYS A 4 80.97 -36.26 -30.77
N PHE A 5 81.24 -37.27 -29.94
CA PHE A 5 80.39 -37.61 -28.80
C PHE A 5 80.39 -36.48 -27.75
N GLU A 6 81.58 -35.95 -27.42
CA GLU A 6 81.75 -34.82 -26.50
C GLU A 6 80.99 -33.56 -26.99
N GLU A 7 81.09 -33.23 -28.28
CA GLU A 7 80.37 -32.11 -28.90
C GLU A 7 78.84 -32.31 -28.86
N THR A 8 78.35 -33.51 -29.20
CA THR A 8 76.90 -33.79 -29.12
C THR A 8 76.37 -33.73 -27.69
N SER A 9 77.16 -34.18 -26.71
CA SER A 9 76.82 -34.13 -25.28
C SER A 9 76.78 -32.68 -24.76
N GLY A 10 77.77 -31.86 -25.13
CA GLY A 10 77.79 -30.43 -24.81
C GLY A 10 76.61 -29.67 -25.42
N ASN A 11 76.25 -29.98 -26.67
CA ASN A 11 75.09 -29.39 -27.33
C ASN A 11 73.78 -29.77 -26.64
N LEU A 12 73.61 -31.04 -26.25
CA LEU A 12 72.43 -31.50 -25.51
C LEU A 12 72.30 -30.78 -24.16
N ARG A 13 73.39 -30.68 -23.40
CA ARG A 13 73.41 -29.96 -22.11
C ARG A 13 73.09 -28.48 -22.25
N GLY A 14 73.56 -27.84 -23.33
CA GLY A 14 73.22 -26.45 -23.65
C GLY A 14 71.73 -26.26 -24.00
N MET A 15 71.13 -27.23 -24.68
CA MET A 15 69.69 -27.24 -24.95
C MET A 15 68.87 -27.44 -23.66
N GLU A 16 69.30 -28.33 -22.78
CA GLU A 16 68.66 -28.55 -21.46
C GLU A 16 68.66 -27.28 -20.61
N LEU A 17 69.79 -26.55 -20.53
CA LEU A 17 69.89 -25.30 -19.79
C LEU A 17 68.93 -24.22 -20.35
N LYS A 18 68.87 -24.07 -21.67
CA LYS A 18 67.93 -23.13 -22.32
C LYS A 18 66.47 -23.51 -22.07
N LEU A 19 66.17 -24.80 -22.04
CA LEU A 19 64.82 -25.29 -21.75
C LEU A 19 64.42 -24.95 -20.31
N ILE A 20 65.34 -25.14 -19.35
CA ILE A 20 65.15 -24.78 -17.95
C ILE A 20 64.96 -23.26 -17.80
N GLU A 21 65.82 -22.46 -18.43
CA GLU A 21 65.75 -21.00 -18.39
C GLU A 21 64.43 -20.47 -18.97
N ASN A 22 64.02 -20.98 -20.13
CA ASN A 22 62.73 -20.64 -20.74
C ASN A 22 61.55 -21.03 -19.84
N GLY A 23 61.61 -22.22 -19.20
CA GLY A 23 60.58 -22.67 -18.27
C GLY A 23 60.47 -21.77 -17.05
N SER A 24 61.60 -21.35 -16.46
CA SER A 24 61.65 -20.42 -15.34
C SER A 24 61.09 -19.05 -15.71
N ASN A 25 61.48 -18.50 -16.86
CA ASN A 25 60.98 -17.20 -17.32
C ASN A 25 59.46 -17.22 -17.55
N LEU A 26 58.94 -18.32 -18.13
CA LEU A 26 57.50 -18.48 -18.33
C LEU A 26 56.75 -18.61 -17.00
N LEU A 27 57.31 -19.34 -16.02
CA LEU A 27 56.75 -19.44 -14.67
C LEU A 27 56.70 -18.07 -13.97
N GLU A 28 57.77 -17.29 -14.07
CA GLU A 28 57.82 -15.94 -13.50
C GLU A 28 56.78 -15.01 -14.16
N GLU A 29 56.66 -15.04 -15.49
CA GLU A 29 55.68 -14.23 -16.23
C GLU A 29 54.23 -14.63 -15.88
N THR A 30 53.95 -15.94 -15.79
CA THR A 30 52.62 -16.44 -15.43
C THR A 30 52.26 -16.13 -13.97
N SER A 31 53.22 -16.23 -13.06
CA SER A 31 53.04 -15.83 -11.65
C SER A 31 52.73 -14.33 -11.53
N GLY A 32 53.51 -13.47 -12.20
CA GLY A 32 53.28 -12.03 -12.17
C GLY A 32 51.92 -11.62 -12.75
N LYS A 33 51.46 -12.31 -13.82
CA LYS A 33 50.11 -12.10 -14.37
C LYS A 33 49.01 -12.51 -13.37
N LEU A 34 49.21 -13.60 -12.64
CA LEU A 34 48.26 -14.09 -11.63
C LEU A 34 48.16 -13.11 -10.45
N GLU A 35 49.29 -12.65 -9.93
CA GLU A 35 49.33 -11.64 -8.84
C GLU A 35 48.64 -10.33 -9.23
N ASN A 36 48.88 -9.84 -10.46
CA ASN A 36 48.24 -8.63 -10.95
C ASN A 36 46.72 -8.80 -11.12
N LEU A 37 46.26 -9.99 -11.55
CA LEU A 37 44.84 -10.29 -11.66
C LEU A 37 44.19 -10.32 -10.28
N ASP A 38 44.85 -10.95 -9.30
CA ASP A 38 44.36 -11.04 -7.93
C ASP A 38 44.24 -9.66 -7.28
N LYS A 39 45.25 -8.81 -7.48
CA LYS A 39 45.20 -7.41 -7.03
C LYS A 39 44.03 -6.63 -7.64
N LYS A 40 43.80 -6.76 -8.95
CA LYS A 40 42.66 -6.12 -9.62
C LYS A 40 41.32 -6.65 -9.13
N LEU A 41 41.23 -7.96 -8.85
CA LEU A 41 40.03 -8.57 -8.29
C LEU A 41 39.71 -7.98 -6.91
N LEU A 42 40.73 -7.85 -6.05
CA LEU A 42 40.60 -7.29 -4.71
C LEU A 42 40.19 -5.81 -4.74
N GLU A 43 40.79 -5.01 -5.63
CA GLU A 43 40.42 -3.60 -5.84
C GLU A 43 38.97 -3.45 -6.31
N ASN A 44 38.51 -4.33 -7.21
CA ASN A 44 37.12 -4.32 -7.67
C ASN A 44 36.15 -4.74 -6.55
N TYR A 45 36.51 -5.77 -5.78
CA TYR A 45 35.69 -6.25 -4.66
C TYR A 45 35.52 -5.18 -3.59
N THR A 46 36.62 -4.55 -3.14
CA THR A 46 36.57 -3.46 -2.15
C THR A 46 35.78 -2.25 -2.65
N THR A 47 35.91 -1.91 -3.93
CA THR A 47 35.12 -0.83 -4.54
C THR A 47 33.62 -1.17 -4.55
N LEU A 48 33.27 -2.42 -4.87
CA LEU A 48 31.89 -2.89 -4.88
C LEU A 48 31.29 -2.87 -3.47
N GLU A 49 32.01 -3.39 -2.47
CA GLU A 49 31.59 -3.36 -1.06
C GLU A 49 31.34 -1.93 -0.59
N LYS A 50 32.25 -1.00 -0.90
CA LYS A 50 32.09 0.41 -0.56
C LYS A 50 30.82 1.01 -1.17
N LYS A 51 30.57 0.77 -2.47
CA LYS A 51 29.35 1.26 -3.15
C LYS A 51 28.08 0.66 -2.57
N ILE A 52 28.09 -0.62 -2.20
CA ILE A 52 26.94 -1.28 -1.56
C ILE A 52 26.67 -0.61 -0.21
N MET A 53 27.71 -0.37 0.59
CA MET A 53 27.60 0.25 1.91
C MET A 53 27.08 1.69 1.82
N GLU A 54 27.62 2.49 0.89
CA GLU A 54 27.18 3.86 0.65
C GLU A 54 25.72 3.93 0.19
N ASN A 55 25.33 3.07 -0.77
CA ASN A 55 23.94 3.00 -1.23
C ASN A 55 22.99 2.57 -0.11
N SER A 56 23.37 1.58 0.69
CA SER A 56 22.56 1.10 1.82
C SER A 56 22.36 2.21 2.86
N SER A 57 23.43 2.92 3.21
CA SER A 57 23.39 4.05 4.16
C SER A 57 22.50 5.19 3.64
N CYS A 58 22.63 5.52 2.35
CA CYS A 58 21.82 6.56 1.72
C CYS A 58 20.33 6.20 1.72
N LEU A 59 19.97 4.98 1.34
CA LEU A 59 18.59 4.50 1.36
C LEU A 59 18.00 4.50 2.77
N GLN A 60 18.77 4.04 3.76
CA GLN A 60 18.33 4.03 5.16
C GLN A 60 18.05 5.45 5.65
N LYS A 61 18.90 6.42 5.30
CA LYS A 61 18.70 7.83 5.64
C LYS A 61 17.46 8.42 4.95
N GLN A 62 17.28 8.16 3.65
CA GLN A 62 16.11 8.63 2.90
C GLN A 62 14.79 8.09 3.48
N ILE A 63 14.77 6.81 3.86
CA ILE A 63 13.60 6.20 4.52
C ILE A 63 13.34 6.88 5.86
N GLY A 64 14.38 7.11 6.66
CA GLY A 64 14.27 7.82 7.95
C GLY A 64 13.63 9.20 7.78
N GLU A 65 14.20 10.04 6.90
CA GLU A 65 13.68 11.39 6.63
C GLU A 65 12.23 11.39 6.13
N TYR A 66 11.86 10.42 5.28
CA TYR A 66 10.48 10.29 4.81
C TYR A 66 9.51 9.90 5.92
N VAL A 67 9.89 8.92 6.76
CA VAL A 67 9.07 8.44 7.87
C VAL A 67 8.90 9.53 8.92
N ASP A 68 9.98 10.22 9.30
CA ASP A 68 9.96 11.31 10.28
C ASP A 68 9.03 12.45 9.81
N GLY A 69 9.16 12.88 8.55
CA GLY A 69 8.28 13.90 7.99
C GLY A 69 6.80 13.47 7.91
N LYS A 70 6.54 12.19 7.63
CA LYS A 70 5.16 11.65 7.67
C LYS A 70 4.62 11.56 9.09
N PHE A 71 5.47 11.27 10.07
CA PHE A 71 5.10 11.24 11.47
C PHE A 71 4.70 12.63 11.97
N GLU A 72 5.50 13.65 11.65
CA GLU A 72 5.20 15.06 11.97
C GLU A 72 3.89 15.53 11.29
N GLU A 73 3.63 15.11 10.05
CA GLU A 73 2.35 15.40 9.37
C GLU A 73 1.15 14.77 10.08
N ILE A 74 1.31 13.55 10.62
CA ILE A 74 0.27 12.86 11.38
C ILE A 74 0.03 13.53 12.73
N GLU A 75 1.09 13.86 13.47
CA GLU A 75 0.99 14.55 14.76
C GLU A 75 0.24 15.88 14.62
N ASN A 76 0.58 16.69 13.61
CA ASN A 76 -0.12 17.93 13.34
C ASN A 76 -1.62 17.72 13.04
N LYS A 77 -1.97 16.69 12.26
CA LYS A 77 -3.38 16.35 12.01
C LYS A 77 -4.09 15.88 13.28
N LEU A 78 -3.41 15.14 14.16
CA LEU A 78 -3.98 14.68 15.43
C LEU A 78 -4.37 15.87 16.32
N VAL A 79 -3.51 16.89 16.44
CA VAL A 79 -3.81 18.12 17.17
C VAL A 79 -5.09 18.79 16.65
N THR A 80 -5.25 18.89 15.33
CA THR A 80 -6.47 19.50 14.76
C THR A 80 -7.73 18.70 15.04
N VAL A 81 -7.63 17.37 15.15
CA VAL A 81 -8.76 16.50 15.50
C VAL A 81 -9.15 16.69 16.96
N GLU A 82 -8.18 16.77 17.87
CA GLU A 82 -8.43 17.07 19.28
C GLU A 82 -9.11 18.44 19.46
N GLU A 83 -8.66 19.46 18.72
CA GLU A 83 -9.31 20.77 18.72
C GLU A 83 -10.77 20.70 18.23
N PHE A 84 -11.04 19.93 17.17
CA PHE A 84 -12.39 19.75 16.65
C PHE A 84 -13.30 19.03 17.65
N GLN A 85 -12.80 17.98 18.32
CA GLN A 85 -13.52 17.26 19.37
C GLN A 85 -13.89 18.19 20.53
N ASN A 86 -12.97 19.05 20.96
CA ASN A 86 -13.25 20.04 22.01
C ASN A 86 -14.35 21.04 21.60
N LYS A 87 -14.33 21.51 20.34
CA LYS A 87 -15.39 22.39 19.81
C LYS A 87 -16.73 21.67 19.68
N PHE A 88 -16.73 20.37 19.36
CA PHE A 88 -17.95 19.58 19.28
C PHE A 88 -18.61 19.43 20.67
N LEU A 89 -17.82 19.10 21.71
CA LEU A 89 -18.29 19.05 23.10
C LEU A 89 -18.90 20.39 23.57
N GLU A 90 -18.30 21.51 23.17
CA GLU A 90 -18.81 22.86 23.45
C GLU A 90 -20.20 23.09 22.83
N VAL A 91 -20.40 22.63 21.58
CA VAL A 91 -21.68 22.73 20.87
C VAL A 91 -22.73 21.83 21.52
N GLU A 92 -22.40 20.59 21.86
CA GLU A 92 -23.32 19.68 22.57
C GLU A 92 -23.81 20.29 23.89
N ARG A 93 -22.91 20.93 24.65
CA ARG A 93 -23.28 21.61 25.90
C ARG A 93 -24.25 22.76 25.66
N LYS A 94 -24.03 23.58 24.63
CA LYS A 94 -24.92 24.69 24.26
C LYS A 94 -26.30 24.21 23.82
N ILE A 95 -26.38 23.12 23.05
CA ILE A 95 -27.64 22.49 22.65
C ILE A 95 -28.42 22.03 23.90
N ALA A 96 -27.75 21.37 24.86
CA ALA A 96 -28.39 20.92 26.10
C ALA A 96 -28.99 22.08 26.91
N THR A 97 -28.28 23.21 27.01
CA THR A 97 -28.79 24.40 27.73
C THR A 97 -29.99 25.06 27.04
N LEU A 98 -30.01 25.10 25.70
CA LEU A 98 -31.14 25.67 24.96
C LEU A 98 -32.40 24.79 25.03
N SER A 99 -32.23 23.47 25.15
CA SER A 99 -33.35 22.53 25.30
C SER A 99 -34.11 22.72 26.61
N LEU A 100 -33.42 23.07 27.70
CA LEU A 100 -34.03 23.34 29.02
C LEU A 100 -34.71 24.72 29.12
N GLY A 101 -34.37 25.69 28.27
CA GLY A 101 -34.92 27.04 28.30
C GLY A 101 -36.26 27.24 27.59
N SER A 102 -36.83 26.21 26.95
CA SER A 102 -38.05 26.33 26.12
C SER A 102 -39.33 25.76 26.76
N GLY A 103 -39.29 25.35 28.04
CA GLY A 103 -40.39 24.66 28.72
C GLY A 103 -41.57 25.52 29.21
N GLU A 104 -41.56 26.84 29.06
CA GLU A 104 -42.56 27.72 29.70
C GLU A 104 -43.69 28.25 28.80
N GLN A 105 -43.85 27.80 27.54
CA GLN A 105 -44.92 28.30 26.66
C GLN A 105 -45.82 27.23 26.01
N GLN A 106 -46.12 26.14 26.69
CA GLN A 106 -47.17 25.19 26.26
C GLN A 106 -48.21 24.95 27.36
N GLN A 107 -48.97 26.00 27.69
CA GLN A 107 -50.15 25.88 28.55
C GLN A 107 -51.23 26.90 28.18
N VAL A 108 -51.96 26.73 27.07
CA VAL A 108 -53.37 27.19 26.91
C VAL A 108 -53.92 26.81 25.52
N VAL A 109 -54.50 25.63 25.39
CA VAL A 109 -55.74 25.37 24.62
C VAL A 109 -56.03 23.87 24.74
N ASN A 110 -56.86 23.48 25.71
CA ASN A 110 -57.61 22.21 25.70
C ASN A 110 -58.64 22.23 26.85
N THR A 111 -59.61 23.13 26.75
CA THR A 111 -60.78 23.17 27.65
C THR A 111 -62.03 23.51 26.86
N ALA A 112 -62.54 22.55 26.11
CA ALA A 112 -63.97 22.42 25.82
C ALA A 112 -64.24 21.05 25.21
N LEU A 113 -64.98 20.22 25.95
CA LEU A 113 -66.00 19.24 25.50
C LEU A 113 -66.12 18.18 26.60
N LYS A 114 -66.92 18.50 27.63
CA LYS A 114 -67.59 17.47 28.45
C LYS A 114 -68.95 17.22 27.82
N SER A 115 -69.21 15.98 27.41
CA SER A 115 -70.55 15.39 27.52
C SER A 115 -70.41 13.90 27.86
N PRO A 116 -71.27 13.34 28.74
CA PRO A 116 -71.05 12.05 29.39
C PRO A 116 -71.87 10.93 28.72
N GLY A 117 -71.36 9.69 28.74
CA GLY A 117 -72.19 8.53 28.42
C GLY A 117 -71.46 7.20 28.28
N SER A 118 -71.70 6.33 29.27
CA SER A 118 -71.64 4.84 29.26
C SER A 118 -70.31 4.13 29.00
N ASP A 119 -69.71 3.67 30.10
CA ASP A 119 -69.37 2.28 30.48
C ASP A 119 -68.72 1.30 29.48
N ILE A 120 -67.88 0.46 30.09
CA ILE A 120 -67.37 -0.90 29.76
C ILE A 120 -66.19 -1.10 28.77
N ASP A 121 -64.99 -1.16 29.38
CA ASP A 121 -64.09 -2.34 29.42
C ASP A 121 -63.66 -3.01 28.09
N ARG A 122 -62.43 -2.73 27.63
CA ARG A 122 -61.34 -3.73 27.60
C ARG A 122 -60.04 -3.20 26.98
N LEU A 123 -58.98 -3.50 27.70
CA LEU A 123 -57.55 -3.40 27.43
C LEU A 123 -57.14 -3.81 26.00
N SER A 124 -56.44 -2.92 25.26
CA SER A 124 -55.13 -3.18 24.59
C SER A 124 -54.67 -2.00 23.73
N LYS A 125 -53.57 -1.36 24.17
CA LYS A 125 -52.56 -0.53 23.47
C LYS A 125 -52.91 0.24 22.16
N PRO A 126 -52.63 1.55 22.09
CA PRO A 126 -52.69 2.30 20.84
C PRO A 126 -51.40 2.10 20.02
N GLU A 127 -51.51 1.49 18.84
CA GLU A 127 -50.51 1.67 17.80
C GLU A 127 -50.73 3.04 17.17
N LEU A 128 -49.95 4.02 17.63
CA LEU A 128 -49.76 5.27 16.91
C LEU A 128 -49.13 4.95 15.55
N SER A 129 -49.89 5.26 14.51
CA SER A 129 -49.45 5.68 13.17
C SER A 129 -47.93 5.83 13.04
N SER A 130 -47.34 4.89 12.30
CA SER A 130 -45.98 4.97 11.76
C SER A 130 -45.69 6.38 11.18
N PRO A 131 -44.53 6.99 11.47
CA PRO A 131 -44.06 8.12 10.71
C PRO A 131 -43.84 7.67 9.26
N VAL A 132 -44.40 8.44 8.34
CA VAL A 132 -44.21 8.34 6.89
C VAL A 132 -42.78 7.91 6.56
N GLU A 133 -42.62 6.68 6.04
CA GLU A 133 -41.36 6.26 5.45
C GLU A 133 -41.08 7.14 4.24
N ILE A 134 -40.25 8.17 4.45
CA ILE A 134 -39.56 8.82 3.34
C ILE A 134 -38.72 7.72 2.72
N SER A 135 -39.16 7.22 1.56
CA SER A 135 -38.47 6.22 0.77
C SER A 135 -37.01 6.63 0.58
N LYS A 136 -36.10 6.07 1.40
CA LYS A 136 -34.66 6.32 1.29
C LYS A 136 -34.21 5.79 -0.07
N ILE A 137 -33.97 6.69 -1.02
CA ILE A 137 -33.38 6.34 -2.30
C ILE A 137 -31.99 5.75 -2.01
N ARG A 138 -31.85 4.42 -2.13
CA ARG A 138 -30.57 3.74 -1.93
C ARG A 138 -29.68 3.97 -3.15
N MET A 139 -28.55 4.64 -2.97
CA MET A 139 -27.55 4.87 -4.02
C MET A 139 -26.90 3.54 -4.41
N LYS A 140 -26.92 3.20 -5.69
CA LYS A 140 -26.21 2.00 -6.18
C LYS A 140 -24.81 2.40 -6.61
N PRO A 141 -23.75 1.78 -6.05
CA PRO A 141 -22.40 2.04 -6.51
C PRO A 141 -22.24 1.56 -7.96
N PRO A 142 -21.36 2.20 -8.74
CA PRO A 142 -21.01 1.71 -10.06
C PRO A 142 -20.39 0.32 -9.99
N GLN A 143 -20.34 -0.39 -11.12
CA GLN A 143 -19.60 -1.66 -11.22
C GLN A 143 -18.13 -1.38 -11.52
N PHE A 144 -17.25 -2.28 -11.09
CA PHE A 144 -15.81 -2.20 -11.33
C PHE A 144 -15.32 -3.40 -12.13
N ASP A 145 -14.77 -3.13 -13.31
CA ASP A 145 -14.24 -4.13 -14.24
C ASP A 145 -12.70 -4.20 -14.27
N GLY A 146 -12.01 -3.39 -13.45
CA GLY A 146 -10.55 -3.31 -13.44
C GLY A 146 -9.94 -2.38 -14.50
N LYS A 147 -10.73 -1.77 -15.40
CA LYS A 147 -10.21 -0.90 -16.47
C LYS A 147 -10.19 0.58 -16.09
N SER A 148 -11.11 0.99 -15.22
CA SER A 148 -11.18 2.36 -14.71
C SER A 148 -10.19 2.56 -13.55
N SER A 149 -9.79 3.81 -13.30
CA SER A 149 -8.90 4.14 -12.17
C SER A 149 -9.52 3.68 -10.84
N TRP A 150 -8.84 2.76 -10.15
CA TRP A 150 -9.27 2.21 -8.86
C TRP A 150 -9.56 3.31 -7.82
N VAL A 151 -8.69 4.32 -7.72
CA VAL A 151 -8.84 5.44 -6.79
C VAL A 151 -10.12 6.24 -7.04
N ASN A 152 -10.47 6.45 -8.32
CA ASN A 152 -11.69 7.18 -8.68
C ASN A 152 -12.94 6.35 -8.37
N TYR A 153 -12.89 5.05 -8.67
CA TYR A 153 -13.97 4.12 -8.34
C TYR A 153 -14.21 4.06 -6.83
N LEU A 154 -13.15 3.87 -6.04
CA LEU A 154 -13.25 3.78 -4.58
C LEU A 154 -13.87 5.05 -3.96
N ARG A 155 -13.54 6.24 -4.48
CA ARG A 155 -14.18 7.49 -4.05
C ARG A 155 -15.68 7.52 -4.32
N GLN A 156 -16.12 7.03 -5.48
CA GLN A 156 -17.55 6.96 -5.83
C GLN A 156 -18.27 5.93 -4.98
N PHE A 157 -17.65 4.78 -4.76
CA PHE A 157 -18.16 3.72 -3.88
C PHE A 157 -18.34 4.24 -2.45
N GLU A 158 -17.34 4.90 -1.88
CA GLU A 158 -17.40 5.49 -0.54
C GLU A 158 -18.43 6.61 -0.42
N ALA A 159 -18.65 7.39 -1.48
CA ALA A 159 -19.73 8.38 -1.51
C ALA A 159 -21.12 7.71 -1.45
N ALA A 160 -21.33 6.63 -2.22
CA ALA A 160 -22.57 5.86 -2.18
C ALA A 160 -22.77 5.17 -0.81
N ALA A 161 -21.70 4.61 -0.24
CA ALA A 161 -21.74 3.97 1.06
C ALA A 161 -22.09 4.94 2.19
N ARG A 162 -21.51 6.15 2.17
CA ARG A 162 -21.86 7.23 3.12
C ARG A 162 -23.31 7.69 2.97
N ALA A 163 -23.78 7.85 1.74
CA ALA A 163 -25.18 8.23 1.47
C ALA A 163 -26.18 7.17 1.97
N ASN A 164 -25.81 5.89 1.90
CA ASN A 164 -26.64 4.79 2.35
C ASN A 164 -26.47 4.42 3.83
N GLY A 165 -25.44 4.95 4.51
CA GLY A 165 -25.11 4.58 5.89
C GLY A 165 -24.62 3.14 6.04
N TRP A 166 -23.87 2.61 5.07
CA TRP A 166 -23.41 1.22 5.12
C TRP A 166 -22.36 0.98 6.20
N SER A 167 -22.56 -0.11 6.94
CA SER A 167 -21.56 -0.72 7.83
C SER A 167 -20.39 -1.34 7.04
N LEU A 168 -19.29 -1.66 7.71
CA LEU A 168 -18.12 -2.29 7.08
C LEU A 168 -18.48 -3.62 6.39
N ALA A 169 -19.32 -4.45 7.02
CA ALA A 169 -19.78 -5.71 6.43
C ALA A 169 -20.65 -5.49 5.18
N GLU A 170 -21.53 -4.48 5.20
CA GLU A 170 -22.34 -4.11 4.03
C GLU A 170 -21.47 -3.54 2.91
N LYS A 171 -20.44 -2.75 3.24
CA LYS A 171 -19.44 -2.27 2.26
C LYS A 171 -18.68 -3.43 1.63
N ALA A 172 -18.23 -4.41 2.42
CA ALA A 172 -17.54 -5.59 1.91
C ALA A 172 -18.44 -6.36 0.93
N THR A 173 -19.66 -6.69 1.35
CA THR A 173 -20.65 -7.37 0.51
C THR A 173 -20.95 -6.58 -0.77
N ALA A 174 -21.20 -5.27 -0.65
CA ALA A 174 -21.51 -4.43 -1.80
C ALA A 174 -20.32 -4.29 -2.75
N LEU A 175 -19.10 -4.23 -2.23
CA LEU A 175 -17.87 -4.15 -3.03
C LEU A 175 -17.67 -5.46 -3.80
N THR A 176 -17.81 -6.61 -3.14
CA THR A 176 -17.76 -7.94 -3.75
C THR A 176 -18.78 -8.07 -4.89
N LEU A 177 -20.02 -7.60 -4.68
CA LEU A 177 -21.08 -7.62 -5.70
C LEU A 177 -20.86 -6.63 -6.85
N ALA A 178 -20.07 -5.58 -6.63
CA ALA A 178 -19.78 -4.57 -7.63
C ALA A 178 -18.63 -4.98 -8.56
N LEU A 179 -17.80 -5.96 -8.18
CA LEU A 179 -16.74 -6.49 -9.03
C LEU A 179 -17.31 -7.27 -10.23
N ARG A 180 -16.75 -7.01 -11.42
CA ARG A 180 -17.09 -7.71 -12.67
C ARG A 180 -15.84 -7.98 -13.52
N GLY A 181 -15.95 -8.92 -14.45
CA GLY A 181 -14.87 -9.26 -15.37
C GLY A 181 -13.58 -9.62 -14.64
N ASP A 182 -12.45 -9.12 -15.12
CA ASP A 182 -11.10 -9.41 -14.59
C ASP A 182 -10.96 -9.05 -13.09
N ALA A 183 -11.73 -8.08 -12.59
CA ALA A 183 -11.71 -7.71 -11.18
C ALA A 183 -12.26 -8.82 -10.27
N THR A 184 -13.08 -9.74 -10.79
CA THR A 184 -13.60 -10.88 -10.01
C THR A 184 -12.54 -11.93 -9.70
N ASP A 185 -11.43 -11.99 -10.44
CA ASP A 185 -10.38 -12.98 -10.12
C ASP A 185 -9.76 -12.74 -8.73
N ILE A 186 -9.84 -11.50 -8.20
CA ILE A 186 -9.39 -11.21 -6.84
C ILE A 186 -10.15 -12.06 -5.82
N LEU A 187 -11.44 -12.34 -6.07
CA LEU A 187 -12.24 -13.18 -5.18
C LEU A 187 -11.74 -14.64 -5.18
N GLN A 188 -11.07 -15.10 -6.23
CA GLN A 188 -10.46 -16.44 -6.25
C GLN A 188 -9.19 -16.51 -5.40
N THR A 189 -8.50 -15.38 -5.22
CA THR A 189 -7.26 -15.31 -4.42
C THR A 189 -7.52 -15.17 -2.92
N LEU A 190 -8.74 -14.77 -2.53
CA LEU A 190 -9.13 -14.50 -1.15
C LEU A 190 -9.94 -15.65 -0.55
N SER A 191 -9.72 -15.94 0.73
CA SER A 191 -10.64 -16.81 1.49
C SER A 191 -11.97 -16.09 1.74
N LEU A 192 -13.05 -16.83 2.01
CA LEU A 192 -14.38 -16.24 2.27
C LEU A 192 -14.36 -15.24 3.45
N GLU A 193 -13.63 -15.57 4.51
CA GLU A 193 -13.46 -14.68 5.67
C GLU A 193 -12.77 -13.35 5.30
N GLN A 194 -11.85 -13.37 4.32
CA GLN A 194 -11.20 -12.16 3.83
C GLN A 194 -12.06 -11.36 2.86
N GLN A 195 -13.05 -11.98 2.21
CA GLN A 195 -14.02 -11.29 1.35
C GLN A 195 -15.05 -10.51 2.18
N ASP A 196 -15.34 -10.98 3.39
CA ASP A 196 -16.23 -10.29 4.34
C ASP A 196 -15.54 -9.13 5.08
N ASP A 197 -14.21 -9.06 5.05
CA ASP A 197 -13.43 -7.92 5.56
C ASP A 197 -13.19 -6.87 4.46
N TYR A 198 -13.87 -5.73 4.61
CA TYR A 198 -13.76 -4.59 3.71
C TYR A 198 -12.30 -4.12 3.51
N HIS A 199 -11.50 -4.07 4.57
CA HIS A 199 -10.14 -3.55 4.49
C HIS A 199 -9.21 -4.50 3.73
N GLN A 200 -9.38 -5.82 3.91
CA GLN A 200 -8.62 -6.81 3.15
C GLN A 200 -8.99 -6.75 1.67
N LEU A 201 -10.28 -6.65 1.35
CA LEU A 201 -10.75 -6.58 -0.03
C LEU A 201 -10.22 -5.33 -0.74
N VAL A 202 -10.32 -4.15 -0.11
CA VAL A 202 -9.75 -2.90 -0.63
C VAL A 202 -8.24 -3.00 -0.82
N LYS A 203 -7.51 -3.60 0.14
CA LYS A 203 -6.06 -3.76 0.04
C LYS A 203 -5.66 -4.60 -1.18
N HIS A 204 -6.35 -5.71 -1.44
CA HIS A 204 -6.05 -6.55 -2.60
C HIS A 204 -6.38 -5.87 -3.93
N LEU A 205 -7.49 -5.12 -3.97
CA LEU A 205 -7.86 -4.29 -5.12
C LEU A 205 -6.84 -3.17 -5.36
N GLU A 206 -6.34 -2.52 -4.31
CA GLU A 206 -5.28 -1.50 -4.40
C GLU A 206 -3.96 -2.09 -4.89
N MET A 207 -3.58 -3.29 -4.43
CA MET A 207 -2.35 -3.95 -4.91
C MET A 207 -2.41 -4.29 -6.41
N ARG A 208 -3.58 -4.69 -6.93
CA ARG A 208 -3.73 -5.10 -8.34
C ARG A 208 -4.04 -3.94 -9.28
N TYR A 209 -4.87 -2.97 -8.85
CA TYR A 209 -5.41 -1.89 -9.68
C TYR A 209 -5.05 -0.48 -9.20
N GLY A 210 -4.36 -0.34 -8.07
CA GLY A 210 -3.91 0.94 -7.54
C GLY A 210 -2.81 1.59 -8.37
N GLN A 211 -2.67 2.92 -8.24
CA GLN A 211 -1.78 3.72 -9.10
C GLN A 211 -0.29 3.41 -8.93
N SER A 212 0.11 2.84 -7.78
CA SER A 212 1.51 2.43 -7.56
C SER A 212 1.98 1.39 -8.58
N HIS A 213 1.09 0.52 -9.09
CA HIS A 213 1.42 -0.39 -10.18
C HIS A 213 1.59 0.35 -11.52
N LEU A 214 0.74 1.36 -11.81
CA LEU A 214 0.89 2.15 -13.04
C LEU A 214 2.20 2.95 -13.05
N GLU A 215 2.64 3.53 -11.93
CA GLU A 215 3.92 4.23 -11.86
C GLU A 215 5.10 3.29 -12.12
N HIS A 216 5.10 2.08 -11.52
CA HIS A 216 6.12 1.07 -11.77
C HIS A 216 6.14 0.57 -13.23
N VAL A 217 4.96 0.40 -13.83
CA VAL A 217 4.80 0.00 -15.22
C VAL A 217 5.26 1.13 -16.16
N TYR A 218 4.84 2.38 -15.94
CA TYR A 218 5.30 3.53 -16.73
C TYR A 218 6.81 3.76 -16.58
N HIS A 219 7.35 3.62 -15.37
CA HIS A 219 8.78 3.74 -15.13
C HIS A 219 9.57 2.64 -15.86
N SER A 220 9.07 1.41 -15.86
CA SER A 220 9.65 0.30 -16.65
C SER A 220 9.52 0.50 -18.15
N GLN A 221 8.39 1.02 -18.64
CA GLN A 221 8.17 1.28 -20.06
C GLN A 221 9.02 2.43 -20.59
N LEU A 222 9.25 3.46 -19.78
CA LEU A 222 10.15 4.57 -20.12
C LEU A 222 11.62 4.12 -20.15
N LYS A 223 12.04 3.26 -19.19
CA LYS A 223 13.41 2.70 -19.16
C LYS A 223 13.72 1.77 -20.33
N ASN A 224 12.73 1.05 -20.88
CA ASN A 224 12.92 0.15 -22.03
C ASN A 224 12.91 0.87 -23.39
N ARG A 225 12.71 2.19 -23.44
CA ARG A 225 12.85 3.01 -24.66
C ARG A 225 14.25 3.60 -24.75
N CYS A 226 15.28 2.77 -24.93
CA CYS A 226 16.55 3.27 -25.45
C CYS A 226 16.37 3.63 -26.93
N GLN A 227 16.63 4.89 -27.28
CA GLN A 227 16.73 5.36 -28.67
C GLN A 227 17.73 4.46 -29.41
N LYS A 228 17.26 3.81 -30.49
CA LYS A 228 18.18 3.25 -31.49
C LYS A 228 18.96 4.41 -32.09
N LYS A 229 20.28 4.41 -31.88
CA LYS A 229 21.22 5.16 -32.71
C LYS A 229 21.53 4.34 -33.95
#